data_AF-A0A7G2S7Q2-F1
#
_entry.id   AF-A0A7G2S7Q2-F1
#
_cell.length_a   1.000
_cell.length_b   1.000
_cell.length_c   1.000
_cell.angle_alpha   90.00
_cell.angle_beta   90.00
_cell.angle_gamma   90.00
#
_symmetry.space_group_name_H-M   'P 1'
#
loop_
_entity.id
_entity.type
_entity.pdbx_description
1 polymer ?
#
loop_
_entity_poly.entity_id
_entity_poly.type
_entity_poly.pdbx_seq_one_letter_code
_entity_poly.pdbx_strand_id
1 'polypeptide(L)'
;MTYRFFISLLFFLLAQTVSADSLTLATLRADLGSGSLQPVLARQTLVPVPDRVLARWVQDVDIEQFAITGFNENRKRFAARIRLHFSDGGVGFLRLEGEPGARYRLTEWYDYSSGLQLSELVSYGDRFQAGRGKAFLTMLQDNPGSAELADLAAGQPALLALWLVQCTGQPCEEQALAAQAETGKPALWQLKHALMASDQNAYREISGQLHLALGDDPYLWWLEGQLALSHQRCDWAHSPLRQAWQRYPENRSLADVALQCHLVMSQRGTAFLDKLSEELGADALAMAIHRYYQQQDAAIPAIYRPWTQPGEK
;
A
#
# COMPACT_ATOMS: atom_id res chain seq x y z
N MET A 1 -28.39 -50.91 -8.03
CA MET A 1 -27.87 -49.88 -7.10
C MET A 1 -26.38 -49.55 -7.30
N THR A 2 -25.74 -49.97 -8.40
CA THR A 2 -24.29 -49.75 -8.64
C THR A 2 -23.98 -48.61 -9.61
N TYR A 3 -24.95 -48.16 -10.42
CA TYR A 3 -24.74 -47.08 -11.41
C TYR A 3 -24.81 -45.66 -10.85
N ARG A 4 -25.45 -45.45 -9.69
CA ARG A 4 -25.59 -44.11 -9.08
C ARG A 4 -24.35 -43.66 -8.29
N PHE A 5 -23.49 -44.59 -7.87
CA PHE A 5 -22.29 -44.26 -7.12
C PHE A 5 -21.14 -43.77 -8.01
N PHE A 6 -21.05 -44.27 -9.26
CA PHE A 6 -20.01 -43.85 -10.20
C PHE A 6 -20.23 -42.43 -10.77
N ILE A 7 -21.48 -42.00 -10.92
CA ILE A 7 -21.79 -40.66 -11.43
C ILE A 7 -21.48 -39.59 -10.37
N SER A 8 -21.71 -39.86 -9.09
CA SER A 8 -21.36 -38.94 -8.00
C SER A 8 -19.85 -38.80 -7.79
N LEU A 9 -19.07 -39.85 -8.03
CA LEU A 9 -17.59 -39.76 -7.98
C LEU A 9 -17.03 -38.93 -9.16
N LEU A 10 -17.62 -39.06 -10.35
CA LEU A 10 -17.20 -38.27 -11.52
C LEU A 10 -17.53 -36.77 -11.36
N PHE A 11 -18.65 -36.43 -10.72
CA PHE A 11 -19.02 -35.03 -10.42
C PHE A 11 -18.15 -34.40 -9.31
N PHE A 12 -17.67 -35.19 -8.34
CA PHE A 12 -16.73 -34.70 -7.32
C PHE A 12 -15.31 -34.47 -7.85
N LEU A 13 -14.89 -35.22 -8.88
CA LEU A 13 -13.59 -35.03 -9.54
C LEU A 13 -13.56 -33.83 -10.50
N LEU A 14 -14.72 -33.35 -10.98
CA LEU A 14 -14.82 -32.17 -11.85
C LEU A 14 -14.96 -30.84 -11.08
N ALA A 15 -15.23 -30.88 -9.77
CA ALA A 15 -15.43 -29.69 -8.94
C ALA A 15 -14.19 -29.28 -8.13
N GLN A 16 -13.10 -30.06 -8.17
CA GLN A 16 -11.81 -29.67 -7.59
C GLN A 16 -10.88 -29.10 -8.67
N THR A 17 -11.33 -28.06 -9.37
CA THR A 17 -10.37 -27.10 -9.94
C THR A 17 -9.96 -26.14 -8.82
N VAL A 18 -9.27 -26.66 -7.80
CA VAL A 18 -8.24 -25.85 -7.16
C VAL A 18 -7.31 -25.53 -8.31
N SER A 19 -7.42 -24.32 -8.87
CA SER A 19 -6.48 -23.85 -9.87
C SER A 19 -5.11 -24.04 -9.24
N ALA A 20 -4.39 -25.09 -9.66
CA ALA A 20 -3.01 -25.25 -9.27
C ALA A 20 -2.36 -23.91 -9.56
N ASP A 21 -1.76 -23.30 -8.52
CA ASP A 21 -1.08 -22.03 -8.70
C ASP A 21 -0.22 -22.14 -9.95
N SER A 22 -0.32 -21.15 -10.83
CA SER A 22 0.54 -21.17 -11.99
C SER A 22 1.99 -21.22 -11.53
N LEU A 23 2.83 -21.87 -12.32
CA LEU A 23 4.24 -22.00 -11.98
C LEU A 23 4.89 -20.63 -11.75
N THR A 24 4.42 -19.60 -12.47
CA THR A 24 4.78 -18.19 -12.27
C THR A 24 4.41 -17.71 -10.87
N LEU A 25 3.14 -17.87 -10.45
CA LEU A 25 2.66 -17.40 -9.15
C LEU A 25 3.34 -18.13 -7.99
N ALA A 26 3.51 -19.44 -8.10
CA ALA A 26 4.22 -20.24 -7.10
C ALA A 26 5.67 -19.77 -6.94
N THR A 27 6.37 -19.53 -8.06
CA THR A 27 7.76 -19.02 -8.03
C THR A 27 7.82 -17.61 -7.45
N LEU A 28 6.92 -16.71 -7.85
CA LEU A 28 6.86 -15.35 -7.32
C LEU A 28 6.62 -15.33 -5.81
N ARG A 29 5.72 -16.18 -5.29
CA ARG A 29 5.51 -16.34 -3.84
C ARG A 29 6.77 -16.82 -3.12
N ALA A 30 7.50 -17.78 -3.71
CA ALA A 30 8.75 -18.27 -3.14
C ALA A 30 9.82 -17.17 -3.10
N ASP A 31 9.96 -16.40 -4.18
CA ASP A 31 10.90 -15.28 -4.26
C ASP A 31 10.57 -14.19 -3.23
N LEU A 32 9.29 -13.83 -3.05
CA LEU A 32 8.84 -12.86 -2.02
C LEU A 32 8.96 -13.41 -0.59
N GLY A 33 8.82 -14.73 -0.42
CA GLY A 33 8.90 -15.42 0.86
C GLY A 33 10.28 -15.40 1.52
N SER A 34 11.31 -14.88 0.84
CA SER A 34 12.64 -14.69 1.44
C SER A 34 12.70 -13.52 2.43
N GLY A 35 11.63 -12.72 2.54
CA GLY A 35 11.62 -11.49 3.34
C GLY A 35 12.34 -10.31 2.69
N SER A 36 12.60 -10.38 1.37
CA SER A 36 13.30 -9.34 0.61
C SER A 36 12.78 -9.26 -0.83
N LEU A 37 12.90 -8.10 -1.47
CA LEU A 37 12.62 -7.94 -2.90
C LEU A 37 13.79 -8.37 -3.78
N GLN A 38 14.98 -8.63 -3.22
CA GLN A 38 16.16 -9.01 -4.00
C GLN A 38 15.93 -10.18 -4.96
N PRO A 39 15.32 -11.32 -4.56
CA PRO A 39 15.14 -12.44 -5.48
C PRO A 39 14.19 -12.10 -6.63
N VAL A 40 13.17 -11.29 -6.34
CA VAL A 40 12.21 -10.79 -7.34
C VAL A 40 12.92 -9.87 -8.33
N LEU A 41 13.68 -8.89 -7.85
CA LEU A 41 14.44 -7.95 -8.69
C LEU A 41 15.53 -8.64 -9.51
N ALA A 42 16.13 -9.72 -8.99
CA ALA A 42 17.08 -10.54 -9.74
C ALA A 42 16.47 -11.25 -10.97
N ARG A 43 15.13 -11.34 -11.07
CA ARG A 43 14.41 -11.84 -12.25
C ARG A 43 14.30 -10.80 -13.36
N GLN A 44 14.76 -9.58 -13.13
CA GLN A 44 14.82 -8.56 -14.15
C GLN A 44 15.96 -8.86 -15.12
N THR A 45 15.74 -8.61 -16.41
CA THR A 45 16.85 -8.52 -17.35
C THR A 45 17.52 -7.19 -17.10
N LEU A 46 18.75 -7.21 -16.58
CA LEU A 46 19.56 -6.03 -16.26
C LEU A 46 19.39 -4.97 -17.36
N VAL A 47 18.57 -3.98 -17.07
CA VAL A 47 18.74 -2.67 -17.67
C VAL A 47 19.82 -2.00 -16.82
N PRO A 48 20.73 -1.19 -17.38
CA PRO A 48 21.75 -0.46 -16.63
C PRO A 48 21.12 0.61 -15.70
N VAL A 49 20.33 0.18 -14.72
CA VAL A 49 20.05 0.92 -13.50
C VAL A 49 21.13 0.46 -12.53
N PRO A 50 22.08 1.33 -12.14
CA PRO A 50 23.16 0.88 -11.25
C PRO A 50 22.56 0.38 -9.93
N ASP A 51 22.98 -0.79 -9.44
CA ASP A 51 22.45 -1.42 -8.21
C ASP A 51 22.46 -0.47 -7.00
N ARG A 52 23.43 0.46 -6.97
CA ARG A 52 23.55 1.56 -5.99
C ARG A 52 22.36 2.53 -5.95
N VAL A 53 21.56 2.60 -7.01
CA VAL A 53 20.43 3.55 -7.15
C VAL A 53 19.16 3.00 -6.53
N LEU A 54 18.95 1.69 -6.60
CA LEU A 54 17.78 1.03 -6.03
C LEU A 54 18.02 0.60 -4.58
N ALA A 55 18.89 1.30 -3.83
CA ALA A 55 19.39 0.87 -2.54
C ALA A 55 18.26 0.48 -1.56
N ARG A 56 17.15 1.24 -1.46
CA ARG A 56 16.03 0.82 -0.59
C ARG A 56 15.24 -0.40 -1.08
N TRP A 57 15.25 -0.68 -2.38
CA TRP A 57 14.57 -1.83 -2.97
C TRP A 57 15.46 -3.08 -3.01
N VAL A 58 16.78 -2.85 -3.10
CA VAL A 58 17.82 -3.87 -3.29
C VAL A 58 18.57 -4.15 -2.00
N GLN A 59 18.54 -3.28 -1.00
CA GLN A 59 19.18 -3.48 0.32
C GLN A 59 18.10 -3.62 1.40
N ASP A 60 18.24 -4.67 2.20
CA ASP A 60 17.90 -4.80 3.63
C ASP A 60 16.67 -4.03 4.16
N VAL A 61 15.58 -3.95 3.39
CA VAL A 61 14.27 -3.66 3.97
C VAL A 61 13.64 -5.00 4.31
N ASP A 62 13.62 -5.32 5.60
CA ASP A 62 12.99 -6.53 6.11
C ASP A 62 11.50 -6.49 5.83
N ILE A 63 11.07 -7.31 4.87
CA ILE A 63 9.65 -7.55 4.58
C ILE A 63 9.18 -8.61 5.57
N GLU A 64 8.41 -8.19 6.56
CA GLU A 64 7.84 -9.11 7.54
C GLU A 64 6.75 -9.99 6.92
N GLN A 65 5.91 -9.37 6.09
CA GLN A 65 4.76 -10.03 5.48
C GLN A 65 4.49 -9.46 4.09
N PHE A 66 3.89 -10.27 3.23
CA PHE A 66 3.40 -9.81 1.93
C PHE A 66 2.05 -10.45 1.59
N ALA A 67 1.31 -9.80 0.70
CA ALA A 67 0.10 -10.36 0.10
C ALA A 67 0.11 -10.09 -1.40
N ILE A 68 -0.17 -11.11 -2.21
CA ILE A 68 -0.49 -10.93 -3.63
C ILE A 68 -2.00 -10.71 -3.73
N THR A 69 -2.41 -9.46 -3.94
CA THR A 69 -3.81 -9.00 -3.90
C THR A 69 -4.50 -9.06 -5.25
N GLY A 70 -3.73 -9.34 -6.31
CA GLY A 70 -4.26 -9.77 -7.60
C GLY A 70 -3.18 -10.34 -8.47
N PHE A 71 -3.53 -11.36 -9.25
CA PHE A 71 -2.61 -11.99 -10.18
C PHE A 71 -3.36 -12.36 -11.45
N ASN A 72 -2.83 -11.92 -12.59
CA ASN A 72 -3.34 -12.25 -13.91
C ASN A 72 -2.20 -12.79 -14.76
N GLU A 73 -2.46 -13.84 -15.53
CA GLU A 73 -1.46 -14.45 -16.40
C GLU A 73 -2.08 -14.94 -17.70
N ASN A 74 -1.33 -14.78 -18.78
CA ASN A 74 -1.54 -15.48 -20.03
C ASN A 74 -0.18 -15.98 -20.56
N ARG A 75 -0.16 -16.64 -21.72
CA ARG A 75 1.07 -17.24 -22.28
C ARG A 75 2.22 -16.27 -22.53
N LYS A 76 1.96 -14.96 -22.62
CA LYS A 76 2.95 -13.93 -22.97
C LYS A 76 3.31 -13.03 -21.79
N ARG A 77 2.38 -12.81 -20.87
CA ARG A 77 2.53 -11.83 -19.80
C ARG A 77 1.87 -12.27 -18.51
N PHE A 78 2.46 -11.87 -17.39
CA PHE A 78 1.79 -11.83 -16.10
C PHE A 78 1.77 -10.40 -15.56
N ALA A 79 0.82 -10.13 -14.67
CA ALA A 79 0.77 -8.94 -13.84
C ALA A 79 0.34 -9.33 -12.42
N ALA A 80 1.10 -8.88 -11.42
CA ALA A 80 0.85 -9.11 -10.01
C ALA A 80 0.71 -7.77 -9.28
N ARG A 81 -0.30 -7.66 -8.42
CA ARG A 81 -0.42 -6.60 -7.41
C ARG A 81 0.01 -7.18 -6.08
N ILE A 82 0.90 -6.47 -5.40
CA ILE A 82 1.56 -6.94 -4.19
C ILE A 82 1.44 -5.84 -3.15
N ARG A 83 1.08 -6.25 -1.95
CA ARG A 83 1.20 -5.44 -0.74
C ARG A 83 2.34 -5.99 0.10
N LEU A 84 3.19 -5.10 0.59
CA LEU A 84 4.33 -5.40 1.44
C LEU A 84 4.12 -4.76 2.81
N HIS A 85 4.51 -5.48 3.86
CA HIS A 85 4.62 -4.96 5.21
C HIS A 85 6.09 -4.95 5.61
N PHE A 86 6.55 -3.80 6.04
CA PHE A 86 7.91 -3.59 6.48
C PHE A 86 7.98 -3.65 8.02
N SER A 87 9.15 -3.98 8.55
CA SER A 87 9.39 -4.09 9.99
C SER A 87 9.24 -2.78 10.77
N ASP A 88 9.32 -1.63 10.09
CA ASP A 88 9.04 -0.31 10.65
C ASP A 88 7.52 -0.01 10.75
N GLY A 89 6.66 -0.97 10.37
CA GLY A 89 5.21 -0.81 10.31
C GLY A 89 4.70 -0.17 9.02
N GLY A 90 5.59 0.21 8.11
CA GLY A 90 5.24 0.76 6.80
C GLY A 90 4.54 -0.26 5.91
N VAL A 91 3.65 0.22 5.04
CA VAL A 91 2.98 -0.59 4.02
C VAL A 91 3.30 -0.05 2.64
N GLY A 92 3.81 -0.91 1.78
CA GLY A 92 4.09 -0.61 0.38
C GLY A 92 3.17 -1.36 -0.57
N PHE A 93 2.89 -0.76 -1.73
CA PHE A 93 2.12 -1.42 -2.79
C PHE A 93 2.90 -1.41 -4.09
N LEU A 94 3.08 -2.59 -4.67
CA LEU A 94 3.81 -2.78 -5.90
C LEU A 94 2.93 -3.41 -6.97
N ARG A 95 3.19 -3.04 -8.21
CA ARG A 95 2.74 -3.81 -9.37
C ARG A 95 3.95 -4.36 -10.10
N LEU A 96 3.98 -5.66 -10.33
CA LEU A 96 4.99 -6.33 -11.13
C LEU A 96 4.39 -6.82 -12.43
N GLU A 97 5.10 -6.66 -13.53
CA GLU A 97 4.72 -7.26 -14.81
C GLU A 97 5.93 -7.94 -15.47
N GLY A 98 5.65 -8.98 -16.23
CA GLY A 98 6.73 -9.76 -16.82
C GLY A 98 6.29 -10.86 -17.74
N GLU A 99 7.26 -11.64 -18.18
CA GLU A 99 7.06 -12.86 -18.95
C GLU A 99 6.87 -14.05 -17.99
N PRO A 100 5.86 -14.91 -18.20
CA PRO A 100 5.51 -15.99 -17.30
C PRO A 100 6.48 -17.18 -17.35
N GLY A 101 6.46 -18.01 -16.30
CA GLY A 101 7.13 -19.32 -16.21
C GLY A 101 7.82 -19.56 -14.87
N ALA A 102 8.38 -20.76 -14.65
CA ALA A 102 9.26 -21.06 -13.50
C ALA A 102 10.51 -20.17 -13.43
N ARG A 103 10.87 -19.56 -14.56
CA ARG A 103 11.93 -18.57 -14.68
C ARG A 103 11.34 -17.28 -15.22
N TYR A 104 10.24 -16.84 -14.62
CA TYR A 104 9.58 -15.60 -15.02
C TYR A 104 10.59 -14.46 -15.06
N ARG A 105 10.36 -13.51 -15.96
CA ARG A 105 11.26 -12.38 -16.20
C ARG A 105 10.51 -11.10 -15.93
N LEU A 106 11.00 -10.27 -15.03
CA LEU A 106 10.43 -8.94 -14.82
C LEU A 106 10.76 -8.04 -16.00
N THR A 107 9.72 -7.40 -16.54
CA THR A 107 9.83 -6.40 -17.60
C THR A 107 9.40 -5.01 -17.14
N GLU A 108 8.63 -4.94 -16.06
CA GLU A 108 8.16 -3.68 -15.48
C GLU A 108 7.87 -3.87 -13.99
N TRP A 109 8.08 -2.81 -13.22
CA TRP A 109 7.49 -2.68 -11.90
C TRP A 109 7.13 -1.22 -11.63
N TYR A 110 6.12 -1.05 -10.78
CA TYR A 110 5.65 0.26 -10.35
C TYR A 110 5.45 0.29 -8.85
N ASP A 111 6.07 1.26 -8.21
CA ASP A 111 5.89 1.60 -6.81
C ASP A 111 4.73 2.57 -6.64
N TYR A 112 3.63 2.14 -6.01
CA TYR A 112 2.55 3.07 -5.71
C TYR A 112 2.90 4.02 -4.57
N SER A 113 3.92 3.77 -3.75
CA SER A 113 4.30 4.70 -2.68
C SER A 113 4.88 5.99 -3.26
N SER A 114 5.87 5.86 -4.14
CA SER A 114 6.62 6.99 -4.72
C SER A 114 6.21 7.36 -6.16
N GLY A 115 5.51 6.48 -6.86
CA GLY A 115 5.28 6.61 -8.30
C GLY A 115 6.46 6.15 -9.15
N LEU A 116 7.49 5.53 -8.56
CA LEU A 116 8.67 5.08 -9.27
C LEU A 116 8.33 3.93 -10.23
N GLN A 117 8.71 4.09 -11.50
CA GLN A 117 8.49 3.10 -12.54
C GLN A 117 9.82 2.64 -13.13
N LEU A 118 9.98 1.33 -13.31
CA LEU A 118 11.20 0.77 -13.87
C LEU A 118 11.49 1.33 -15.26
N SER A 119 10.53 1.29 -16.18
CA SER A 119 10.77 1.75 -17.56
C SER A 119 11.16 3.22 -17.65
N GLU A 120 10.74 4.07 -16.72
CA GLU A 120 11.17 5.47 -16.66
C GLU A 120 12.62 5.59 -16.20
N LEU A 121 13.04 4.83 -15.17
CA LEU A 121 14.44 4.74 -14.76
C LEU A 121 15.33 4.19 -15.88
N VAL A 122 14.86 3.14 -16.56
CA VAL A 122 15.52 2.54 -17.73
C VAL A 122 15.75 3.57 -18.82
N SER A 123 14.72 4.38 -19.12
CA SER A 123 14.81 5.44 -20.14
C SER A 123 15.81 6.53 -19.77
N TYR A 124 16.15 6.66 -18.49
CA TYR A 124 17.18 7.58 -18.05
C TYR A 124 18.58 7.12 -18.46
N GLY A 125 18.84 5.80 -18.37
CA GLY A 125 19.96 5.11 -19.02
C GLY A 125 21.33 5.74 -18.75
N ASP A 126 22.11 5.97 -19.82
CA ASP A 126 23.48 6.50 -19.75
C ASP A 126 23.60 7.87 -19.07
N ARG A 127 22.49 8.62 -18.97
CA ARG A 127 22.46 9.91 -18.24
C ARG A 127 22.82 9.73 -16.76
N PHE A 128 22.62 8.54 -16.18
CA PHE A 128 23.10 8.25 -14.83
C PHE A 128 24.63 8.24 -14.69
N GLN A 129 25.36 8.11 -15.80
CA GLN A 129 26.83 8.01 -15.79
C GLN A 129 27.52 9.33 -16.12
N ALA A 130 26.79 10.38 -16.48
CA ALA A 130 27.36 11.67 -16.86
C ALA A 130 26.48 12.88 -16.45
N GLY A 131 27.10 14.07 -16.43
CA GLY A 131 26.40 15.34 -16.25
C GLY A 131 25.51 15.39 -15.00
N ARG A 132 24.30 15.95 -15.17
CA ARG A 132 23.32 16.13 -14.09
C ARG A 132 22.85 14.82 -13.48
N GLY A 133 22.72 13.75 -14.27
CA GLY A 133 22.24 12.47 -13.74
C GLY A 133 23.26 11.79 -12.83
N LYS A 134 24.55 11.86 -13.15
CA LYS A 134 25.62 11.43 -12.24
C LYS A 134 25.66 12.28 -10.98
N ALA A 135 25.59 13.61 -11.13
CA ALA A 135 25.58 14.53 -9.98
C ALA A 135 24.38 14.27 -9.05
N PHE A 136 23.20 14.02 -9.62
CA PHE A 136 22.00 13.65 -8.88
C PHE A 136 22.21 12.37 -8.06
N LEU A 137 22.68 11.28 -8.69
CA LEU A 137 22.88 10.01 -7.98
C LEU A 137 23.94 10.11 -6.89
N THR A 138 25.04 10.83 -7.14
CA THR A 138 26.07 11.08 -6.14
C THR A 138 25.50 11.88 -4.97
N MET A 139 24.77 12.97 -5.24
CA MET A 139 24.13 13.76 -4.19
C MET A 139 23.09 12.96 -3.41
N LEU A 140 22.28 12.14 -4.09
CA LEU A 140 21.25 11.32 -3.45
C LEU A 140 21.86 10.30 -2.49
N GLN A 141 23.02 9.75 -2.86
CA GLN A 141 23.77 8.81 -2.04
C GLN A 141 24.45 9.50 -0.85
N ASP A 142 25.11 10.63 -1.08
CA ASP A 142 25.94 11.29 -0.07
C ASP A 142 25.12 12.16 0.90
N ASN A 143 24.08 12.82 0.39
CA ASN A 143 23.21 13.72 1.15
C ASN A 143 21.78 13.76 0.57
N PRO A 144 20.94 12.76 0.87
CA PRO A 144 19.55 12.71 0.40
C PRO A 144 18.68 13.87 0.91
N GLY A 145 19.12 14.63 1.92
CA GLY A 145 18.46 15.84 2.41
C GLY A 145 18.87 17.13 1.70
N SER A 146 19.70 17.06 0.65
CA SER A 146 20.16 18.26 -0.05
C SER A 146 19.06 18.88 -0.89
N ALA A 147 18.86 20.20 -0.75
CA ALA A 147 17.95 20.96 -1.61
C ALA A 147 18.38 20.98 -3.09
N GLU A 148 19.66 20.77 -3.37
CA GLU A 148 20.18 20.69 -4.74
C GLU A 148 19.57 19.53 -5.54
N LEU A 149 19.02 18.51 -4.86
CA LEU A 149 18.34 17.39 -5.50
C LEU A 149 17.11 17.84 -6.28
N ALA A 150 16.39 18.86 -5.81
CA ALA A 150 15.24 19.42 -6.51
C ALA A 150 15.65 20.01 -7.86
N ASP A 151 16.72 20.79 -7.87
CA ASP A 151 17.25 21.37 -9.10
C ASP A 151 17.80 20.28 -10.02
N LEU A 152 18.58 19.34 -9.50
CA LEU A 152 19.16 18.26 -10.28
C LEU A 152 18.09 17.36 -10.94
N ALA A 153 16.94 17.16 -10.27
CA ALA A 153 15.80 16.38 -10.74
C ALA A 153 14.72 17.19 -11.48
N ALA A 154 14.89 18.50 -11.64
CA ALA A 154 13.87 19.38 -12.22
C ALA A 154 13.39 18.90 -13.60
N GLY A 155 12.08 18.72 -13.75
CA GLY A 155 11.45 18.22 -14.97
C GLY A 155 11.74 16.74 -15.29
N GLN A 156 12.26 15.97 -14.33
CA GLN A 156 12.54 14.54 -14.47
C GLN A 156 11.77 13.74 -13.41
N PRO A 157 10.50 13.34 -13.67
CA PRO A 157 9.67 12.61 -12.71
C PRO A 157 10.32 11.36 -12.12
N ALA A 158 11.05 10.59 -12.94
CA ALA A 158 11.77 9.40 -12.49
C ALA A 158 12.82 9.70 -11.40
N LEU A 159 13.51 10.85 -11.50
CA LEU A 159 14.49 11.27 -10.50
C LEU A 159 13.81 11.79 -9.24
N LEU A 160 12.71 12.52 -9.38
CA LEU A 160 11.90 12.99 -8.25
C LEU A 160 11.32 11.81 -7.47
N ALA A 161 10.75 10.82 -8.15
CA ALA A 161 10.23 9.61 -7.51
C ALA A 161 11.34 8.83 -6.80
N LEU A 162 12.52 8.72 -7.42
CA LEU A 162 13.68 8.08 -6.81
C LEU A 162 14.18 8.81 -5.56
N TRP A 163 14.18 10.15 -5.57
CA TRP A 163 14.49 10.95 -4.38
C TRP A 163 13.48 10.68 -3.26
N LEU A 164 12.19 10.66 -3.59
CA LEU A 164 11.14 10.35 -2.63
C LEU A 164 11.31 8.95 -2.02
N VAL A 165 11.60 7.92 -2.83
CA VAL A 165 11.90 6.56 -2.31
C VAL A 165 13.02 6.58 -1.26
N GLN A 166 14.09 7.34 -1.52
CA GLN A 166 15.21 7.43 -0.59
C GLN A 166 14.85 8.17 0.70
N CYS A 167 13.90 9.11 0.62
CA CYS A 167 13.49 9.96 1.74
C CYS A 167 12.27 9.46 2.51
N THR A 168 11.51 8.46 2.05
CA THR A 168 10.31 7.98 2.76
C THR A 168 10.65 7.52 4.19
N GLY A 169 9.94 8.04 5.20
CA GLY A 169 10.22 7.76 6.61
C GLY A 169 11.50 8.42 7.15
N GLN A 170 12.17 9.27 6.36
CA GLN A 170 13.36 10.03 6.75
C GLN A 170 13.03 11.52 6.88
N PRO A 171 13.85 12.31 7.61
CA PRO A 171 13.60 13.76 7.75
C PRO A 171 13.52 14.54 6.43
N CYS A 172 14.09 14.03 5.35
CA CYS A 172 14.02 14.67 4.03
C CYS A 172 12.73 14.39 3.25
N GLU A 173 11.80 13.56 3.77
CA GLU A 173 10.56 13.18 3.06
C GLU A 173 9.73 14.39 2.66
N GLU A 174 9.52 15.33 3.57
CA GLU A 174 8.67 16.51 3.32
C GLU A 174 9.19 17.34 2.14
N GLN A 175 10.51 17.52 2.08
CA GLN A 175 11.16 18.24 1.00
C GLN A 175 11.09 17.48 -0.34
N ALA A 176 11.37 16.17 -0.32
CA ALA A 176 11.27 15.34 -1.52
C ALA A 176 9.82 15.27 -2.04
N LEU A 177 8.85 15.21 -1.13
CA LEU A 177 7.42 15.22 -1.44
C LEU A 177 7.00 16.55 -2.09
N ALA A 178 7.44 17.68 -1.55
CA ALA A 178 7.13 19.01 -2.10
C ALA A 178 7.71 19.23 -3.51
N ALA A 179 8.78 18.51 -3.87
CA ALA A 179 9.40 18.58 -5.19
C ALA A 179 8.73 17.68 -6.24
N GLN A 180 7.81 16.80 -5.84
CA GLN A 180 7.16 15.89 -6.77
C GLN A 180 6.36 16.64 -7.84
N ALA A 181 6.29 16.04 -9.02
CA ALA A 181 5.48 16.53 -10.13
C ALA A 181 4.38 15.51 -10.45
N GLU A 182 3.24 16.00 -10.94
CA GLU A 182 2.16 15.12 -11.39
C GLU A 182 2.65 14.16 -12.48
N THR A 183 2.24 12.90 -12.33
CA THR A 183 2.50 11.84 -13.30
C THR A 183 1.16 11.31 -13.81
N GLY A 184 1.18 10.57 -14.93
CA GLY A 184 -0.04 9.99 -15.50
C GLY A 184 -0.58 8.77 -14.73
N LYS A 185 0.01 8.39 -13.59
CA LYS A 185 -0.36 7.22 -12.80
C LYS A 185 -0.58 7.59 -11.34
N PRO A 186 -1.52 6.93 -10.66
CA PRO A 186 -1.78 7.22 -9.25
C PRO A 186 -0.64 6.73 -8.36
N ALA A 187 -0.33 7.50 -7.32
CA ALA A 187 0.62 7.14 -6.26
C ALA A 187 0.14 7.67 -4.90
N LEU A 188 0.47 6.97 -3.82
CA LEU A 188 0.10 7.30 -2.44
C LEU A 188 0.60 8.67 -2.02
N TRP A 189 1.77 9.10 -2.48
CA TRP A 189 2.28 10.44 -2.18
C TRP A 189 1.33 11.55 -2.64
N GLN A 190 0.57 11.33 -3.72
CA GLN A 190 -0.39 12.30 -4.24
C GLN A 190 -1.56 12.50 -3.26
N LEU A 191 -1.98 11.45 -2.54
CA LEU A 191 -2.97 11.58 -1.46
C LEU A 191 -2.43 12.47 -0.33
N LYS A 192 -1.20 12.24 0.10
CA LYS A 192 -0.54 13.04 1.13
C LYS A 192 -0.41 14.50 0.69
N HIS A 193 -0.03 14.73 -0.56
CA HIS A 193 0.05 16.06 -1.14
C HIS A 193 -1.32 16.76 -1.17
N ALA A 194 -2.39 16.08 -1.60
CA ALA A 194 -3.75 16.62 -1.59
C ALA A 194 -4.24 16.98 -0.18
N LEU A 195 -3.92 16.13 0.81
CA LEU A 195 -4.23 16.42 2.22
C LEU A 195 -3.49 17.66 2.74
N MET A 196 -2.18 17.78 2.45
CA MET A 196 -1.38 18.95 2.81
C MET A 196 -1.89 20.24 2.16
N ALA A 197 -2.27 20.16 0.88
CA ALA A 197 -2.86 21.27 0.12
C ALA A 197 -4.31 21.58 0.51
N SER A 198 -4.94 20.74 1.36
CA SER A 198 -6.36 20.81 1.68
C SER A 198 -7.27 20.76 0.43
N ASP A 199 -6.86 20.01 -0.60
CA ASP A 199 -7.63 19.79 -1.82
C ASP A 199 -8.42 18.48 -1.74
N GLN A 200 -9.69 18.59 -1.33
CA GLN A 200 -10.58 17.44 -1.20
C GLN A 200 -10.93 16.80 -2.55
N ASN A 201 -10.96 17.57 -3.64
CA ASN A 201 -11.34 17.04 -4.95
C ASN A 201 -10.20 16.17 -5.50
N ALA A 202 -8.97 16.69 -5.44
CA ALA A 202 -7.78 15.92 -5.79
C ALA A 202 -7.69 14.64 -4.94
N TYR A 203 -7.90 14.75 -3.61
CA TYR A 203 -7.90 13.58 -2.71
C TYR A 203 -8.87 12.48 -3.18
N ARG A 204 -10.13 12.84 -3.48
CA ARG A 204 -11.15 11.88 -3.92
C ARG A 204 -10.82 11.25 -5.27
N GLU A 205 -10.32 12.05 -6.22
CA GLU A 205 -9.93 11.56 -7.53
C GLU A 205 -8.79 10.54 -7.42
N ILE A 206 -7.72 10.92 -6.71
CA ILE A 206 -6.54 10.07 -6.50
C ILE A 206 -6.91 8.80 -5.74
N SER A 207 -7.71 8.90 -4.68
CA SER A 207 -8.20 7.74 -3.91
C SER A 207 -8.97 6.77 -4.82
N GLY A 208 -9.89 7.28 -5.64
CA GLY A 208 -10.61 6.47 -6.63
C GLY A 208 -9.68 5.77 -7.62
N GLN A 209 -8.69 6.49 -8.16
CA GLN A 209 -7.70 5.92 -9.08
C GLN A 209 -6.83 4.83 -8.42
N LEU A 210 -6.41 5.04 -7.17
CA LEU A 210 -5.65 4.06 -6.40
C LEU A 210 -6.46 2.79 -6.14
N HIS A 211 -7.72 2.91 -5.71
CA HIS A 211 -8.60 1.76 -5.50
C HIS A 211 -8.88 1.00 -6.80
N LEU A 212 -8.99 1.67 -7.94
CA LEU A 212 -9.10 1.02 -9.24
C LEU A 212 -7.81 0.26 -9.59
N ALA A 213 -6.64 0.85 -9.32
CA ALA A 213 -5.35 0.28 -9.68
C ALA A 213 -4.94 -0.90 -8.77
N LEU A 214 -5.13 -0.75 -7.46
CA LEU A 214 -4.74 -1.72 -6.43
C LEU A 214 -5.82 -2.78 -6.17
N GLY A 215 -7.07 -2.50 -6.55
CA GLY A 215 -8.21 -3.36 -6.27
C GLY A 215 -8.79 -3.11 -4.89
N ASP A 216 -9.73 -3.97 -4.50
CA ASP A 216 -10.43 -3.84 -3.23
C ASP A 216 -9.60 -4.46 -2.09
N ASP A 217 -8.49 -3.82 -1.75
CA ASP A 217 -7.64 -4.19 -0.61
C ASP A 217 -8.01 -3.34 0.62
N PRO A 218 -8.43 -3.95 1.75
CA PRO A 218 -8.77 -3.21 2.96
C PRO A 218 -7.60 -2.41 3.55
N TYR A 219 -6.35 -2.74 3.21
CA TYR A 219 -5.20 -1.98 3.69
C TYR A 219 -5.04 -0.61 3.04
N LEU A 220 -5.53 -0.41 1.82
CA LEU A 220 -5.53 0.93 1.23
C LEU A 220 -6.49 1.84 2.00
N TRP A 221 -7.69 1.34 2.34
CA TRP A 221 -8.62 2.05 3.21
C TRP A 221 -8.02 2.33 4.59
N TRP A 222 -7.33 1.36 5.19
CA TRP A 222 -6.65 1.56 6.46
C TRP A 222 -5.60 2.68 6.37
N LEU A 223 -4.78 2.69 5.32
CA LEU A 223 -3.75 3.70 5.10
C LEU A 223 -4.35 5.09 4.88
N GLU A 224 -5.42 5.20 4.09
CA GLU A 224 -6.17 6.46 3.96
C GLU A 224 -6.72 6.94 5.31
N GLY A 225 -7.20 6.04 6.16
CA GLY A 225 -7.65 6.37 7.51
C GLY A 225 -6.53 6.90 8.40
N GLN A 226 -5.34 6.28 8.36
CA GLN A 226 -4.15 6.79 9.07
C GLN A 226 -3.77 8.18 8.59
N LEU A 227 -3.75 8.42 7.27
CA LEU A 227 -3.46 9.73 6.68
C LEU A 227 -4.52 10.77 7.06
N ALA A 228 -5.80 10.41 7.06
CA ALA A 228 -6.87 11.31 7.47
C ALA A 228 -6.77 11.68 8.97
N LEU A 229 -6.38 10.75 9.83
CA LEU A 229 -6.13 11.02 11.25
C LEU A 229 -4.94 11.97 11.43
N SER A 230 -3.80 11.68 10.80
CA SER A 230 -2.58 12.48 10.96
C SER A 230 -2.72 13.91 10.44
N HIS A 231 -3.52 14.11 9.38
CA HIS A 231 -3.77 15.42 8.78
C HIS A 231 -5.06 16.10 9.30
N GLN A 232 -5.75 15.52 10.29
CA GLN A 232 -7.01 16.06 10.83
C GLN A 232 -8.07 16.29 9.73
N ARG A 233 -8.26 15.28 8.88
CA ARG A 233 -9.19 15.24 7.74
C ARG A 233 -10.16 14.05 7.80
N CYS A 234 -10.50 13.60 9.01
CA CYS A 234 -11.49 12.54 9.19
C CYS A 234 -12.87 12.91 8.63
N ASP A 235 -13.18 14.19 8.42
CA ASP A 235 -14.39 14.65 7.74
C ASP A 235 -14.46 14.18 6.28
N TRP A 236 -13.32 13.89 5.64
CA TRP A 236 -13.26 13.38 4.27
C TRP A 236 -13.35 11.86 4.22
N ALA A 237 -12.72 11.17 5.17
CA ALA A 237 -12.56 9.71 5.15
C ALA A 237 -13.61 8.97 5.99
N HIS A 238 -14.32 9.62 6.92
CA HIS A 238 -15.20 8.94 7.88
C HIS A 238 -16.26 8.03 7.23
N SER A 239 -17.03 8.55 6.26
CA SER A 239 -18.07 7.76 5.60
C SER A 239 -17.47 6.65 4.72
N PRO A 240 -16.46 6.92 3.87
CA PRO A 240 -15.76 5.87 3.12
C PRO A 240 -15.19 4.76 4.01
N LEU A 241 -14.52 5.09 5.12
CA LEU A 241 -13.93 4.10 6.04
C LEU A 241 -14.98 3.19 6.67
N ARG A 242 -16.13 3.74 7.07
CA ARG A 242 -17.24 2.95 7.59
C ARG A 242 -17.80 1.98 6.55
N GLN A 243 -17.99 2.46 5.32
CA GLN A 243 -18.47 1.62 4.22
C GLN A 243 -17.44 0.56 3.82
N ALA A 244 -16.15 0.89 3.85
CA ALA A 244 -15.07 -0.06 3.63
C ALA A 244 -15.07 -1.14 4.71
N TRP A 245 -15.12 -0.78 5.99
CA TRP A 245 -15.17 -1.76 7.08
C TRP A 245 -16.41 -2.66 7.00
N GLN A 246 -17.57 -2.13 6.59
CA GLN A 246 -18.76 -2.97 6.39
C GLN A 246 -18.58 -4.06 5.31
N ARG A 247 -17.66 -3.85 4.35
CA ARG A 247 -17.27 -4.86 3.35
C ARG A 247 -16.23 -5.83 3.87
N TYR A 248 -15.49 -5.46 4.92
CA TYR A 248 -14.38 -6.21 5.53
C TYR A 248 -14.49 -6.23 7.07
N PRO A 249 -15.59 -6.76 7.64
CA PRO A 249 -15.88 -6.65 9.07
C PRO A 249 -14.80 -7.30 9.96
N GLU A 250 -14.13 -8.34 9.45
CA GLU A 250 -13.06 -9.06 10.14
C GLU A 250 -11.73 -8.29 10.21
N ASN A 251 -11.56 -7.22 9.41
CA ASN A 251 -10.31 -6.46 9.39
C ASN A 251 -10.24 -5.49 10.58
N ARG A 252 -9.58 -5.93 11.65
CA ARG A 252 -9.43 -5.16 12.90
C ARG A 252 -8.70 -3.84 12.72
N SER A 253 -7.66 -3.79 11.90
CA SER A 253 -6.89 -2.56 11.65
C SER A 253 -7.77 -1.50 10.99
N LEU A 254 -8.58 -1.89 9.99
CA LEU A 254 -9.54 -1.01 9.34
C LEU A 254 -10.65 -0.56 10.31
N ALA A 255 -11.13 -1.47 11.16
CA ALA A 255 -12.12 -1.15 12.18
C ALA A 255 -11.61 -0.09 13.17
N ASP A 256 -10.35 -0.22 13.60
CA ASP A 256 -9.70 0.70 14.53
C ASP A 256 -9.59 2.11 13.94
N VAL A 257 -9.07 2.28 12.71
CA VAL A 257 -8.99 3.62 12.10
C VAL A 257 -10.37 4.22 11.80
N ALA A 258 -11.35 3.39 11.42
CA ALA A 258 -12.71 3.84 11.21
C ALA A 258 -13.37 4.32 12.53
N LEU A 259 -13.10 3.61 13.64
CA LEU A 259 -13.50 4.02 14.98
C LEU A 259 -12.84 5.33 15.39
N GLN A 260 -11.51 5.45 15.27
CA GLN A 260 -10.79 6.67 15.65
C GLN A 260 -11.33 7.88 14.88
N CYS A 261 -11.51 7.79 13.55
CA CYS A 261 -12.11 8.88 12.79
C CYS A 261 -13.57 9.17 13.19
N HIS A 262 -14.36 8.15 13.57
CA HIS A 262 -15.70 8.36 14.10
C HIS A 262 -15.69 9.15 15.42
N LEU A 263 -14.76 8.83 16.33
CA LEU A 263 -14.62 9.50 17.62
C LEU A 263 -14.18 10.97 17.44
N VAL A 264 -13.28 11.27 16.50
CA VAL A 264 -12.90 12.65 16.14
C VAL A 264 -14.11 13.47 15.70
N MET A 265 -14.93 12.91 14.81
CA MET A 265 -16.03 13.65 14.16
C MET A 265 -17.22 13.97 15.07
N SER A 266 -17.25 13.44 16.30
CA SER A 266 -18.31 13.71 17.30
C SER A 266 -19.74 13.60 16.73
N GLN A 267 -19.98 12.64 15.82
CA GLN A 267 -21.24 12.60 15.08
C GLN A 267 -22.41 12.05 15.90
N ARG A 268 -23.61 12.54 15.58
CA ARG A 268 -24.88 12.02 16.10
C ARG A 268 -25.23 10.72 15.35
N GLY A 269 -24.89 9.58 15.92
CA GLY A 269 -25.31 8.29 15.40
C GLY A 269 -24.53 7.14 16.02
N THR A 270 -25.24 6.20 16.65
CA THR A 270 -24.63 5.14 17.45
C THR A 270 -24.58 3.80 16.72
N ALA A 271 -25.33 3.66 15.62
CA ALA A 271 -25.44 2.41 14.86
C ALA A 271 -24.09 1.86 14.38
N PHE A 272 -23.09 2.72 14.18
CA PHE A 272 -21.74 2.26 13.85
C PHE A 272 -21.04 1.61 15.06
N LEU A 273 -21.17 2.20 16.25
CA LEU A 273 -20.62 1.64 17.49
C LEU A 273 -21.35 0.37 17.89
N ASP A 274 -22.67 0.33 17.72
CA ASP A 274 -23.47 -0.88 17.94
C ASP A 274 -22.94 -2.02 17.05
N LYS A 275 -22.78 -1.77 15.75
CA LYS A 275 -22.23 -2.77 14.83
C LYS A 275 -20.78 -3.17 15.17
N LEU A 276 -19.93 -2.22 15.58
CA LEU A 276 -18.57 -2.55 16.03
C LEU A 276 -18.58 -3.44 17.29
N SER A 277 -19.50 -3.19 18.21
CA SER A 277 -19.68 -4.00 19.42
C SER A 277 -20.08 -5.43 19.07
N GLU A 278 -21.03 -5.59 18.16
CA GLU A 278 -21.51 -6.89 17.66
C GLU A 278 -20.39 -7.69 16.97
N GLU A 279 -19.59 -7.05 16.11
CA GLU A 279 -18.59 -7.73 15.28
C GLU A 279 -17.25 -7.96 16.00
N LEU A 280 -16.80 -7.02 16.84
CA LEU A 280 -15.50 -7.09 17.53
C LEU A 280 -15.61 -7.56 18.98
N GLY A 281 -16.81 -7.49 19.56
CA GLY A 281 -17.07 -7.69 20.98
C GLY A 281 -17.04 -6.39 21.78
N ALA A 282 -18.01 -6.23 22.67
CA ALA A 282 -18.17 -5.05 23.53
C ALA A 282 -16.90 -4.69 24.33
N ASP A 283 -16.21 -5.69 24.89
CA ASP A 283 -14.99 -5.46 25.67
C ASP A 283 -13.85 -4.89 24.80
N ALA A 284 -13.71 -5.39 23.57
CA ALA A 284 -12.69 -4.91 22.64
C ALA A 284 -12.98 -3.46 22.20
N LEU A 285 -14.23 -3.15 21.90
CA LEU A 285 -14.66 -1.80 21.58
C LEU A 285 -14.45 -0.84 22.76
N ALA A 286 -14.84 -1.25 23.96
CA ALA A 286 -14.65 -0.46 25.17
C ALA A 286 -13.17 -0.13 25.38
N MET A 287 -12.29 -1.12 25.30
CA MET A 287 -10.84 -0.90 25.41
C MET A 287 -10.31 0.05 24.33
N ALA A 288 -10.79 -0.05 23.10
CA ALA A 288 -10.36 0.82 22.00
C ALA A 288 -10.78 2.28 22.23
N ILE A 289 -12.02 2.52 22.67
CA ILE A 289 -12.51 3.87 23.01
C ILE A 289 -11.71 4.45 24.19
N HIS A 290 -11.51 3.67 25.26
CA HIS A 290 -10.70 4.10 26.40
C HIS A 290 -9.27 4.47 25.97
N ARG A 291 -8.63 3.62 25.17
CA ARG A 291 -7.27 3.86 24.66
C ARG A 291 -7.19 5.14 23.84
N TYR A 292 -8.15 5.38 22.94
CA TYR A 292 -8.17 6.59 22.12
C TYR A 292 -8.23 7.85 23.00
N TYR A 293 -9.18 7.94 23.93
CA TYR A 293 -9.31 9.13 24.78
C TYR A 293 -8.16 9.29 25.79
N GLN A 294 -7.57 8.18 26.25
CA GLN A 294 -6.36 8.21 27.06
C GLN A 294 -5.17 8.79 26.27
N GLN A 295 -5.00 8.41 25.01
CA GLN A 295 -3.93 8.94 24.15
C GLN A 295 -4.10 10.43 23.85
N GLN A 296 -5.35 10.92 23.81
CA GLN A 296 -5.66 12.33 23.59
C GLN A 296 -5.64 13.17 24.88
N ASP A 297 -5.34 12.57 26.04
CA ASP A 297 -5.45 13.20 27.36
C ASP A 297 -6.81 13.91 27.58
N ALA A 298 -7.89 13.23 27.16
CA ALA A 298 -9.24 13.78 27.13
C ALA A 298 -10.25 12.89 27.87
N ALA A 299 -11.26 13.50 28.48
CA ALA A 299 -12.35 12.78 29.09
C ALA A 299 -13.29 12.18 28.03
N ILE A 300 -13.73 10.94 28.24
CA ILE A 300 -14.68 10.27 27.35
C ILE A 300 -16.04 11.00 27.39
N PRO A 301 -16.53 11.49 26.24
CA PRO A 301 -17.84 12.12 26.16
C PRO A 301 -18.98 11.21 26.62
N ALA A 302 -19.98 11.79 27.29
CA ALA A 302 -21.11 11.03 27.86
C ALA A 302 -21.87 10.19 26.82
N ILE A 303 -21.88 10.63 25.56
CA ILE A 303 -22.51 9.92 24.45
C ILE A 303 -21.91 8.53 24.23
N TYR A 304 -20.62 8.30 24.54
CA TYR A 304 -19.96 7.01 24.31
C TYR A 304 -20.04 6.05 25.49
N ARG A 305 -20.51 6.50 26.67
CA ARG A 305 -20.62 5.66 27.88
C ARG A 305 -21.25 4.27 27.65
N PRO A 306 -22.29 4.11 26.80
CA PRO A 306 -22.89 2.79 26.57
C PRO A 306 -21.95 1.75 25.95
N TRP A 307 -20.88 2.17 25.27
CA TRP A 307 -19.88 1.29 24.63
C TRP A 307 -18.54 1.27 25.40
N THR A 308 -18.47 1.90 26.58
CA THR A 308 -17.24 1.92 27.40
C THR A 308 -17.36 1.10 28.68
N GLN A 309 -18.50 0.43 28.90
CA GLN A 309 -18.70 -0.51 29.99
C GLN A 309 -18.45 -1.94 29.47
N PRO A 310 -17.65 -2.76 30.18
CA PRO A 310 -17.49 -4.17 29.84
C PRO A 310 -18.83 -4.93 29.97
N GLY A 311 -19.09 -5.90 29.10
CA GLY A 311 -20.30 -6.74 29.13
C GLY A 311 -21.27 -6.61 27.93
N GLU A 312 -22.42 -7.28 27.98
CA GLU A 312 -23.31 -7.51 26.82
C GLU A 312 -23.93 -6.22 26.25
N LYS A 313 -23.37 -5.77 25.12
CA LYS A 313 -24.06 -5.07 24.04
C LYS A 313 -23.49 -5.48 22.68
#